data_AF-A0A2X3JC78-F1
#
_entry.id   AF-A0A2X3JC78-F1
#
_cell.length_a   1.000
_cell.length_b   1.000
_cell.length_c   1.000
_cell.angle_alpha   90.00
_cell.angle_beta   90.00
_cell.angle_gamma   90.00
#
_symmetry.space_group_name_H-M   'P 1'
#
loop_
_entity.id
_entity.type
_entity.pdbx_description
1 polymer ?
#
loop_
_entity_poly.entity_id
_entity_poly.type
_entity_poly.pdbx_seq_one_letter_code
_entity_poly.pdbx_strand_id
1 'polypeptide(L)' 'MNCINPGGTRTSDCAASAFPTEDPAKLKTPRDLMPLYLWLMGDDSRRKTGMSFDAQPNRKPGISE' A
#
# COMPACT_ATOMS: atom_id res chain seq x y z
N MET A 1 -14.42 10.54 4.14
CA MET A 1 -14.15 9.10 4.36
C MET A 1 -13.47 8.58 3.10
N ASN A 2 -12.30 7.97 3.23
CA ASN A 2 -11.48 7.52 2.09
C ASN A 2 -10.94 6.11 2.38
N CYS A 3 -10.64 5.34 1.34
CA CYS A 3 -10.01 4.03 1.45
C CYS A 3 -8.56 4.13 0.98
N ILE A 4 -7.66 3.37 1.62
CA ILE A 4 -6.28 3.22 1.16
C ILE A 4 -6.04 1.74 0.87
N ASN A 5 -5.58 1.45 -0.34
CA ASN A 5 -5.04 0.16 -0.72
C ASN A 5 -3.51 0.20 -0.59
N PRO A 6 -2.91 -0.45 0.43
CA PRO A 6 -1.46 -0.46 0.62
C PRO A 6 -0.73 -1.26 -0.48
N GLY A 7 -1.42 -2.13 -1.22
CA GLY A 7 -0.79 -3.08 -2.13
C GLY A 7 0.08 -4.12 -1.41
N GLY A 8 0.82 -4.92 -2.18
CA GLY A 8 1.77 -5.90 -1.64
C GLY A 8 2.84 -5.20 -0.82
N THR A 9 2.75 -5.31 0.50
CA THR A 9 3.63 -4.64 1.46
C THR A 9 4.35 -5.72 2.24
N ARG A 10 5.63 -5.52 2.56
CA ARG A 10 6.42 -6.48 3.33
C ARG A 10 5.98 -6.53 4.80
N THR A 11 4.87 -7.21 5.05
CA THR A 11 4.33 -7.49 6.40
C THR A 11 4.30 -8.99 6.64
N SER A 12 4.67 -9.39 7.86
CA SER A 12 4.70 -10.78 8.32
C SER A 12 3.34 -11.46 8.21
N ASP A 13 2.26 -10.75 8.53
CA ASP A 13 0.97 -11.37 8.77
C ASP A 13 0.09 -11.44 7.53
N CYS A 14 0.25 -10.52 6.57
CA CYS A 14 -0.64 -10.42 5.40
C CYS A 14 0.03 -10.90 4.11
N ALA A 15 1.22 -10.38 3.77
CA ALA A 15 1.88 -10.76 2.52
C ALA A 15 2.53 -12.14 2.61
N ALA A 16 3.27 -12.43 3.69
CA ALA A 16 3.97 -13.72 3.82
C ALA A 16 3.02 -14.91 4.03
N SER A 17 1.81 -14.69 4.59
CA SER A 17 0.79 -15.72 4.72
C SER A 17 0.01 -15.96 3.42
N ALA A 18 -0.24 -14.91 2.63
CA ALA A 18 -0.96 -15.01 1.36
C ALA A 18 -0.10 -15.56 0.22
N PHE A 19 1.19 -15.20 0.17
CA PHE A 19 2.13 -15.62 -0.85
C PHE A 19 3.45 -16.09 -0.23
N PRO A 20 3.50 -17.32 0.33
CA PRO A 20 4.69 -17.83 1.02
C PRO A 20 5.91 -18.05 0.12
N THR A 21 5.70 -18.13 -1.20
CA THR A 21 6.76 -18.31 -2.21
C THR A 21 7.26 -17.00 -2.81
N GLU A 22 6.65 -15.86 -2.47
CA GLU A 22 7.05 -14.54 -2.96
C GLU A 22 8.28 -14.04 -2.20
N ASP A 23 9.23 -13.44 -2.91
CA ASP A 23 10.43 -12.86 -2.29
C ASP A 23 10.07 -11.54 -1.57
N PRO A 24 10.18 -11.48 -0.23
CA PRO A 24 9.85 -10.27 0.53
C PRO A 24 10.78 -9.10 0.21
N ALA A 25 11.94 -9.32 -0.42
CA ALA A 25 12.83 -8.25 -0.86
C ALA A 25 12.28 -7.47 -2.06
N LYS A 26 11.38 -8.07 -2.86
CA LYS A 26 10.72 -7.41 -3.99
C LYS A 26 9.54 -6.52 -3.56
N LEU A 27 9.05 -6.71 -2.33
CA LEU A 27 7.96 -5.95 -1.75
C LEU A 27 8.45 -4.64 -1.13
N LYS A 28 7.69 -3.56 -1.32
CA LYS A 28 7.96 -2.28 -0.65
C LYS A 28 7.78 -2.41 0.86
N THR A 29 8.58 -1.66 1.61
CA THR A 29 8.44 -1.61 3.05
C THR A 29 7.25 -0.73 3.43
N PRO A 30 6.62 -0.95 4.60
CA PRO A 30 5.54 -0.08 5.06
C PRO A 30 5.99 1.38 5.19
N ARG A 31 7.27 1.63 5.49
CA ARG A 31 7.85 2.97 5.57
C ARG A 31 7.79 3.72 4.22
N ASP A 32 7.96 3.00 3.12
CA ASP A 32 7.92 3.58 1.77
C ASP A 32 6.51 4.00 1.34
N LEU A 33 5.47 3.44 1.97
CA LEU A 33 4.06 3.74 1.69
C LEU A 33 3.51 4.91 2.52
N MET A 34 4.21 5.29 3.60
CA MET A 34 3.78 6.34 4.52
C MET A 34 3.48 7.72 3.90
N PRO A 35 4.10 8.16 2.79
CA PRO A 35 3.77 9.47 2.21
C PRO A 35 2.28 9.65 1.90
N LEU A 36 1.61 8.60 1.40
CA LEU A 36 0.16 8.66 1.11
C LEU A 36 -0.67 8.74 2.39
N TYR A 37 -0.29 7.97 3.42
CA TYR A 37 -0.98 7.99 4.71
C TYR A 37 -0.87 9.36 5.38
N LEU A 38 0.31 9.96 5.37
CA LEU A 38 0.55 11.29 5.91
C LEU A 38 -0.20 12.36 5.12
N TRP A 39 -0.21 12.26 3.79
CA TRP A 39 -0.97 13.19 2.94
C TRP A 39 -2.48 13.13 3.25
N LEU A 40 -3.03 11.94 3.46
CA LEU A 40 -4.45 11.77 3.81
C LEU A 40 -4.81 12.29 5.20
N MET A 41 -3.84 12.39 6.11
CA MET A 41 -4.01 13.00 7.43
C MET A 41 -3.73 14.51 7.43
N GLY A 42 -3.04 15.02 6.41
CA GLY A 42 -2.70 16.44 6.27
C GLY A 42 -3.83 17.28 5.66
N ASP A 43 -3.66 18.60 5.76
CA ASP A 43 -4.61 19.58 5.22
C ASP A 43 -4.78 19.47 3.69
N ASP A 44 -3.77 18.97 2.98
CA ASP A 44 -3.78 18.82 1.51
C ASP A 44 -4.89 17.91 0.99
N SER A 45 -5.34 16.95 1.81
CA SER A 45 -6.38 15.99 1.44
C SER A 45 -7.80 16.43 1.83
N ARG A 46 -7.98 17.58 2.48
CA ARG A 46 -9.27 18.03 3.05
C ARG A 46 -10.43 18.08 2.06
N ARG A 47 -10.16 18.30 0.78
CA ARG A 47 -11.19 18.35 -0.28
C ARG A 47 -11.33 17.03 -1.04
N LYS A 48 -10.66 15.97 -0.61
CA LYS A 48 -10.68 14.65 -1.24
C LYS A 48 -11.44 13.69 -0.33
N THR A 49 -12.67 13.35 -0.71
CA THR A 49 -13.55 12.45 0.04
C THR A 49 -14.25 11.47 -0.89
N GLY A 50 -14.56 10.26 -0.42
CA GLY A 50 -15.24 9.22 -1.19
C GLY A 50 -14.35 8.53 -2.21
N MET A 51 -13.03 8.62 -2.05
CA MET A 51 -12.05 8.09 -3.00
C MET A 51 -11.27 6.91 -2.40
N SER A 52 -10.88 6.00 -3.27
CA SER A 52 -9.92 4.92 -2.97
C SER A 52 -8.56 5.30 -3.55
N PHE A 53 -7.53 5.31 -2.70
CA PHE A 53 -6.17 5.63 -3.09
C PHE A 53 -5.28 4.39 -3.04
N ASP A 54 -4.57 4.13 -4.12
CA ASP A 54 -3.54 3.09 -4.16
C ASP A 54 -2.19 3.67 -3.70
N ALA A 55 -1.60 3.08 -2.66
CA ALA A 55 -0.25 3.43 -2.22
C ALA A 55 0.82 2.97 -3.24
N GLN A 56 0.45 2.08 -4.16
CA GLN A 56 1.32 1.51 -5.18
C GLN A 56 0.64 1.48 -6.56
N PRO A 57 0.45 2.63 -7.24
CA PRO A 57 -0.35 2.74 -8.46
C PRO A 57 0.21 1.96 -9.66
N ASN A 58 1.53 1.74 -9.71
CA ASN A 58 2.19 1.02 -10.81
C ASN A 58 2.37 -0.48 -10.53
N ARG A 59 1.89 -0.99 -9.39
CA ARG A 59 2.06 -2.41 -9.03
C ARG A 59 1.01 -3.25 -9.76
N LYS A 60 1.46 -4.28 -10.47
CA LYS A 60 0.55 -5.26 -11.06
C LYS A 60 -0.12 -6.11 -9.96
N PRO A 61 -1.39 -6.50 -10.11
CA PRO A 61 -2.04 -7.45 -9.21
C PRO A 61 -1.31 -8.81 -9.25
N GLY A 62 -1.19 -9.48 -8.10
CA GLY A 62 -0.57 -10.81 -7.98
C GLY A 62 0.78 -10.82 -7.25
N ILE A 63 1.50 -11.94 -7.42
CA ILE A 63 2.88 -12.14 -6.95
C ILE A 63 3.80 -11.17 -7.71
N SER A 64 4.72 -10.57 -6.97
CA SER A 64 5.77 -9.71 -7.50
C SER A 64 6.85 -10.59 -8.14
N GLU A 65 6.79 -10.74 -9.47
CA GLU A 65 7.83 -11.36 -10.28
C GLU A 65 9.10 -10.51 -10.37
#